data_AF-A0AA37KT91-F1
#
_entry.id   AF-A0AA37KT91-F1
#
_cell.length_a   1.000
_cell.length_b   1.000
_cell.length_c   1.000
_cell.angle_alpha   90.00
_cell.angle_beta   90.00
_cell.angle_gamma   90.00
#
_symmetry.space_group_name_H-M   'P 1'
#
loop_
_entity.id
_entity.type
_entity.pdbx_description
1 polymer ?
#
loop_
_entity_poly.entity_id
_entity_poly.type
_entity_poly.pdbx_seq_one_letter_code
_entity_poly.pdbx_strand_id
1 'polypeptide(L)'
;MAFPQPPASRNGSKSLTPLASLIFASRWLQLPLYLGLIAAQGVYVWHFLVELWHLIEAAFGHQGALQSLVTSIGYKPGVEVTALNETVIMLVVLALIDVVMISNLLIMVIVGGYETFVSRLNLQSHPDQPEWLGHVNASVLKVKLGLSIIGISSIHLLKTFINAANYDEKVLMWQTIIHVVFLLSAIAIAYTDKLLNVSHEKH
;
A
#
# COMPACT_ATOMS: atom_id res chain seq x y z
N MET A 1 50.73 21.03 -42.68
CA MET A 1 49.92 21.38 -41.49
C MET A 1 49.37 20.10 -40.90
N ALA A 2 49.87 19.67 -39.74
CA ALA A 2 49.37 18.48 -39.05
C ALA A 2 48.27 18.93 -38.06
N PHE A 3 47.10 18.30 -38.12
CA PHE A 3 46.01 18.55 -37.18
C PHE A 3 46.38 18.00 -35.79
N PRO A 4 46.09 18.73 -34.70
CA PRO A 4 46.27 18.21 -33.35
C PRO A 4 45.27 17.08 -33.07
N GLN A 5 45.77 15.94 -32.59
CA GLN A 5 44.96 14.81 -32.14
C GLN A 5 44.15 15.20 -30.89
N PRO A 6 42.87 14.79 -30.76
CA PRO A 6 42.10 15.02 -29.55
C PRO A 6 42.71 14.24 -28.36
N PRO A 7 42.63 14.77 -27.13
CA PRO A 7 43.19 14.11 -25.96
C PRO A 7 42.47 12.79 -25.68
N ALA A 8 43.24 11.72 -25.44
CA ALA A 8 42.71 10.43 -25.03
C ALA A 8 41.92 10.54 -23.71
N SER A 9 40.66 10.10 -23.72
CA SER A 9 39.83 10.05 -22.52
C SER A 9 40.43 9.06 -21.50
N ARG A 10 40.98 9.59 -20.41
CA ARG A 10 41.45 8.76 -19.27
C ARG A 10 40.24 8.16 -18.56
N ASN A 11 39.87 6.93 -18.94
CA ASN A 11 38.95 6.10 -18.15
C ASN A 11 39.67 5.62 -16.88
N GLY A 12 39.72 6.49 -15.87
CA GLY A 12 40.12 6.09 -14.52
C GLY A 12 38.92 5.53 -13.78
N SER A 13 38.84 4.21 -13.60
CA SER A 13 37.94 3.62 -12.61
C SER A 13 38.40 4.06 -11.23
N LYS A 14 37.84 5.15 -10.69
CA LYS A 14 38.12 5.58 -9.32
C LYS A 14 37.58 4.49 -8.38
N SER A 15 38.49 3.71 -7.79
CA SER A 15 38.14 2.78 -6.72
C SER A 15 37.50 3.57 -5.58
N LEU A 16 36.30 3.17 -5.17
CA LEU A 16 35.62 3.79 -4.04
C LEU A 16 36.47 3.60 -2.78
N THR A 17 36.54 4.63 -1.93
CA THR A 17 37.16 4.51 -0.60
C THR A 17 36.44 3.41 0.20
N PRO A 18 37.13 2.64 1.08
CA PRO A 18 36.52 1.55 1.82
C PRO A 18 35.24 1.95 2.59
N LEU A 19 35.22 3.17 3.13
CA LEU A 19 34.04 3.74 3.78
C LEU A 19 32.86 3.95 2.82
N ALA A 20 33.13 4.48 1.62
CA ALA A 20 32.09 4.67 0.60
C ALA A 20 31.55 3.32 0.08
N SER A 21 32.43 2.32 -0.06
CA SER A 21 32.01 0.96 -0.43
C SER A 21 31.12 0.32 0.65
N LEU A 22 31.42 0.55 1.92
CA LEU A 22 30.62 0.00 3.04
C LEU A 22 29.26 0.69 3.15
N ILE A 23 29.22 2.02 3.01
CA ILE A 23 27.96 2.78 2.94
C ILE A 23 27.11 2.31 1.75
N PHE A 24 27.73 2.09 0.57
CA PHE A 24 27.01 1.61 -0.59
C PHE A 24 26.51 0.17 -0.44
N ALA A 25 27.31 -0.71 0.17
CA ALA A 25 26.94 -2.09 0.46
C ALA A 25 25.77 -2.21 1.45
N SER A 26 25.61 -1.25 2.37
CA SER A 26 24.51 -1.24 3.35
C SER A 26 23.11 -1.30 2.74
N ARG A 27 22.95 -0.89 1.48
CA ARG A 27 21.69 -0.97 0.72
C ARG A 27 21.19 -2.42 0.57
N TRP A 28 22.09 -3.39 0.50
CA TRP A 28 21.73 -4.81 0.41
C TRP A 28 21.11 -5.37 1.68
N LEU A 29 21.27 -4.70 2.83
CA LEU A 29 20.58 -5.06 4.07
C LEU A 29 19.06 -4.90 3.95
N GLN A 30 18.58 -4.06 3.02
CA GLN A 30 17.15 -3.87 2.79
C GLN A 30 16.54 -4.99 1.94
N LEU A 31 17.33 -5.74 1.17
CA LEU A 31 16.83 -6.79 0.29
C LEU A 31 16.08 -7.90 1.05
N PRO A 32 16.60 -8.44 2.18
CA PRO A 32 15.85 -9.36 3.03
C PRO A 32 14.54 -8.79 3.57
N LEU A 33 14.48 -7.49 3.85
CA LEU A 33 13.26 -6.84 4.32
C LEU A 33 12.18 -6.82 3.23
N TYR A 34 12.55 -6.49 1.99
CA TYR A 34 11.62 -6.55 0.86
C TYR A 34 11.16 -7.98 0.56
N LEU A 35 12.03 -8.98 0.68
CA LEU A 35 11.63 -10.38 0.60
C LEU A 35 10.63 -10.76 1.70
N GLY A 36 10.85 -10.29 2.93
CA GLY A 36 9.90 -10.44 4.03
C GLY A 36 8.53 -9.80 3.74
N LEU A 37 8.51 -8.60 3.16
CA LEU A 37 7.27 -7.93 2.76
C LEU A 37 6.54 -8.68 1.63
N ILE A 38 7.25 -9.27 0.68
CA ILE A 38 6.66 -10.13 -0.36
C ILE A 38 6.07 -11.41 0.27
N ALA A 39 6.76 -12.02 1.22
CA ALA A 39 6.22 -13.17 1.95
C ALA A 39 4.95 -12.80 2.74
N ALA A 40 4.95 -11.65 3.42
CA ALA A 40 3.77 -11.13 4.11
C ALA A 40 2.60 -10.89 3.15
N GLN A 41 2.87 -10.35 1.95
CA GLN A 41 1.87 -10.23 0.90
C GLN A 41 1.28 -11.59 0.50
N GLY A 42 2.10 -12.63 0.39
CA GLY A 42 1.63 -14.00 0.15
C GLY A 42 0.66 -14.50 1.24
N VAL A 43 0.94 -14.18 2.51
CA VAL A 43 0.04 -14.48 3.62
C VAL A 43 -1.29 -13.73 3.49
N TYR A 44 -1.27 -12.45 3.11
CA TYR A 44 -2.50 -11.69 2.85
C TYR A 44 -3.34 -12.28 1.72
N VAL A 45 -2.71 -12.70 0.62
CA VAL A 45 -3.41 -13.38 -0.49
C VAL A 45 -4.03 -14.69 -0.01
N TRP A 46 -3.30 -15.49 0.76
CA TRP A 46 -3.85 -16.72 1.34
C TRP A 46 -5.04 -16.44 2.26
N HIS A 47 -4.91 -15.45 3.15
CA HIS A 47 -5.99 -15.04 4.05
C HIS A 47 -7.24 -14.59 3.28
N PHE A 48 -7.06 -13.80 2.21
CA PHE A 48 -8.15 -13.40 1.32
C PHE A 48 -8.88 -14.61 0.72
N LEU A 49 -8.14 -15.60 0.22
CA LEU A 49 -8.73 -16.82 -0.37
C LEU A 49 -9.51 -17.63 0.65
N VAL A 50 -9.01 -17.74 1.89
CA VAL A 50 -9.71 -18.44 2.98
C VAL A 50 -11.00 -17.74 3.37
N GLU A 51 -10.97 -16.41 3.58
CA GLU A 51 -12.17 -15.64 3.90
C GLU A 51 -13.21 -15.68 2.76
N LEU A 52 -12.75 -15.61 1.50
CA LEU A 52 -13.61 -15.76 0.33
C LEU A 52 -14.24 -17.15 0.28
N TRP A 53 -13.48 -18.21 0.57
CA TRP A 53 -13.99 -19.57 0.62
C TRP A 53 -15.07 -19.74 1.69
N HIS A 54 -14.84 -19.22 2.91
CA HIS A 54 -15.84 -19.23 3.97
C HIS A 54 -17.11 -18.48 3.58
N LEU A 55 -17.00 -17.34 2.89
CA LEU A 55 -18.17 -16.59 2.39
C LEU A 55 -19.00 -17.44 1.43
N ILE A 56 -18.35 -18.16 0.52
CA ILE A 56 -19.01 -19.05 -0.44
C ILE A 56 -19.69 -20.22 0.30
N GLU A 57 -19.00 -20.90 1.21
CA GLU A 57 -19.57 -21.99 2.00
C GLU A 57 -20.76 -21.55 2.86
N ALA A 58 -20.66 -20.38 3.49
CA ALA A 58 -21.75 -19.79 4.25
C ALA A 58 -22.96 -19.47 3.35
N ALA A 59 -22.73 -19.05 2.11
CA ALA A 59 -23.81 -18.83 1.13
C ALA A 59 -24.51 -20.13 0.70
N PHE A 60 -23.81 -21.26 0.72
CA PHE A 60 -24.40 -22.59 0.55
C PHE A 60 -25.07 -23.15 1.82
N GLY A 61 -25.10 -22.40 2.92
CA GLY A 61 -25.77 -22.78 4.16
C GLY A 61 -24.89 -23.50 5.19
N HIS A 62 -23.56 -23.47 5.03
CA HIS A 62 -22.65 -24.10 5.99
C HIS A 62 -22.48 -23.26 7.27
N GLN A 63 -23.05 -23.71 8.38
CA GLN A 63 -23.08 -22.95 9.64
C GLN A 63 -21.69 -22.73 10.27
N GLY A 64 -20.76 -23.67 10.10
CA GLY A 64 -19.39 -23.53 10.61
C GLY A 64 -18.60 -22.41 9.92
N ALA A 65 -18.78 -22.26 8.60
CA ALA A 65 -18.18 -21.18 7.83
C ALA A 65 -18.78 -19.82 8.22
N LEU A 66 -20.10 -19.77 8.40
CA LEU A 66 -20.81 -18.57 8.86
C LEU A 66 -20.30 -18.08 10.23
N GLN A 67 -20.15 -18.99 11.20
CA GLN A 67 -19.64 -18.63 12.52
C GLN A 67 -18.20 -18.11 12.47
N SER A 68 -17.36 -18.70 11.59
CA SER A 68 -15.99 -18.26 11.37
C SER A 68 -15.96 -16.83 10.83
N LEU A 69 -16.78 -16.51 9.81
CA LEU A 69 -16.91 -15.16 9.27
C LEU A 69 -17.36 -14.14 10.31
N VAL A 70 -18.44 -14.45 11.06
CA VAL A 70 -19.01 -13.58 12.09
C VAL A 70 -17.97 -13.25 13.16
N THR A 71 -17.16 -14.25 13.53
CA THR A 71 -16.07 -14.09 14.49
C THR A 71 -14.92 -13.25 13.91
N SER A 72 -14.49 -13.51 12.68
CA SER A 72 -13.43 -12.76 11.99
C SER A 72 -13.76 -11.26 11.84
N ILE A 73 -15.03 -10.92 11.56
CA ILE A 73 -15.45 -9.53 11.39
C ILE A 73 -15.73 -8.80 12.72
N GLY A 74 -15.67 -9.50 13.86
CA GLY A 74 -15.98 -8.94 15.18
C GLY A 74 -17.45 -8.57 15.36
N TYR A 75 -18.35 -9.20 14.60
CA TYR A 75 -19.79 -8.98 14.71
C TYR A 75 -20.36 -9.84 15.84
N LYS A 76 -20.99 -9.21 16.84
CA LYS A 76 -21.65 -9.91 17.94
C LYS A 76 -23.14 -9.62 17.88
N PRO A 77 -23.92 -10.45 17.20
CA PRO A 77 -25.37 -10.26 17.12
C PRO A 77 -26.02 -10.59 18.47
N GLY A 78 -27.11 -9.91 18.81
CA GLY A 78 -27.90 -10.23 20.02
C GLY A 78 -28.72 -11.52 19.91
N VAL A 79 -28.79 -12.11 18.71
CA VAL A 79 -29.48 -13.36 18.39
C VAL A 79 -28.54 -14.22 17.54
N GLU A 80 -28.58 -15.54 17.70
CA GLU A 80 -27.78 -16.44 16.88
C GLU A 80 -28.07 -16.26 15.38
N VAL A 81 -27.00 -16.11 14.60
CA VAL A 81 -27.09 -15.93 13.14
C VAL A 81 -27.02 -17.30 12.49
N THR A 82 -28.15 -17.76 11.96
CA THR A 82 -28.30 -19.10 11.37
C THR A 82 -28.07 -19.14 9.87
N ALA A 83 -28.08 -17.98 9.21
CA ALA A 83 -27.83 -17.80 7.78
C ALA A 83 -27.16 -16.45 7.52
N LEU A 84 -26.55 -16.27 6.33
CA LEU A 84 -26.05 -14.97 5.90
C LEU A 84 -27.21 -13.96 5.83
N ASN A 85 -27.04 -12.84 6.52
CA ASN A 85 -27.92 -11.69 6.41
C ASN A 85 -27.17 -10.51 5.76
N GLU A 86 -27.91 -9.47 5.40
CA GLU A 86 -27.36 -8.30 4.69
C GLU A 86 -26.19 -7.65 5.44
N THR A 87 -26.30 -7.48 6.76
CA THR A 87 -25.25 -6.90 7.60
C THR A 87 -23.97 -7.74 7.59
N VAL A 88 -24.09 -9.06 7.73
CA VAL A 88 -22.93 -9.97 7.71
C VAL A 88 -22.27 -9.97 6.34
N ILE A 89 -23.05 -10.05 5.26
CA ILE A 89 -22.52 -9.99 3.89
C ILE A 89 -21.76 -8.68 3.67
N MET A 90 -22.36 -7.54 4.03
CA MET A 90 -21.74 -6.24 3.88
C MET A 90 -20.43 -6.12 4.68
N LEU A 91 -20.42 -6.58 5.94
CA LEU A 91 -19.23 -6.53 6.79
C LEU A 91 -18.09 -7.44 6.30
N VAL A 92 -18.41 -8.63 5.80
CA VAL A 92 -17.41 -9.55 5.21
C VAL A 92 -16.85 -8.96 3.92
N VAL A 93 -17.71 -8.44 3.03
CA VAL A 93 -17.26 -7.80 1.78
C VAL A 93 -16.37 -6.59 2.08
N LEU A 94 -16.72 -5.75 3.05
CA LEU A 94 -15.85 -4.63 3.46
C LEU A 94 -14.50 -5.12 4.02
N ALA A 95 -14.47 -6.23 4.76
CA ALA A 95 -13.22 -6.82 5.22
C ALA A 95 -12.36 -7.37 4.08
N LEU A 96 -12.98 -8.01 3.07
CA LEU A 96 -12.27 -8.48 1.88
C LEU A 96 -11.69 -7.32 1.06
N ILE A 97 -12.46 -6.24 0.88
CA ILE A 97 -11.98 -5.02 0.19
C ILE A 97 -10.78 -4.43 0.93
N ASP A 98 -10.83 -4.39 2.26
CA ASP A 98 -9.74 -3.84 3.07
C ASP A 98 -8.42 -4.60 2.89
N VAL A 99 -8.46 -5.94 2.88
CA VAL A 99 -7.27 -6.76 2.60
C VAL A 99 -6.66 -6.43 1.23
N VAL A 100 -7.50 -6.21 0.21
CA VAL A 100 -7.04 -5.81 -1.13
C VAL A 100 -6.42 -4.41 -1.11
N MET A 101 -6.98 -3.47 -0.34
CA MET A 101 -6.45 -2.12 -0.24
C MET A 101 -5.09 -2.06 0.45
N ILE A 102 -4.91 -2.83 1.53
CA ILE A 102 -3.60 -2.97 2.19
C ILE A 102 -2.59 -3.63 1.24
N SER A 103 -3.02 -4.66 0.50
CA SER A 103 -2.16 -5.35 -0.47
C SER A 103 -1.66 -4.42 -1.57
N ASN A 104 -2.50 -3.51 -2.07
CA ASN A 104 -2.10 -2.53 -3.08
C ASN A 104 -1.09 -1.52 -2.54
N LEU A 105 -1.26 -1.06 -1.29
CA LEU A 105 -0.30 -0.18 -0.62
C LEU A 105 1.04 -0.90 -0.42
N LEU A 106 1.02 -2.16 0.02
CA LEU A 106 2.24 -2.96 0.22
C LEU A 106 3.06 -3.08 -1.05
N ILE A 107 2.43 -3.39 -2.19
CA ILE A 107 3.13 -3.45 -3.49
C ILE A 107 3.79 -2.10 -3.80
N MET A 108 3.06 -1.00 -3.59
CA MET A 108 3.57 0.34 -3.84
C MET A 108 4.80 0.66 -2.97
N VAL A 109 4.79 0.26 -1.70
CA VAL A 109 5.92 0.42 -0.77
C VAL A 109 7.10 -0.47 -1.14
N ILE A 110 6.86 -1.73 -1.51
CA ILE A 110 7.90 -2.68 -1.88
C ILE A 110 8.64 -2.18 -3.12
N VAL A 111 7.91 -1.89 -4.19
CA VAL A 111 8.51 -1.50 -5.48
C VAL A 111 9.14 -0.12 -5.40
N GLY A 112 8.41 0.88 -4.88
CA GLY A 112 8.93 2.24 -4.76
C GLY A 112 10.13 2.32 -3.79
N GLY A 113 10.10 1.55 -2.70
CA GLY A 113 11.21 1.44 -1.76
C GLY A 113 12.44 0.79 -2.40
N TYR A 114 12.24 -0.35 -3.08
CA TYR A 114 13.33 -1.06 -3.75
C TYR A 114 14.00 -0.20 -4.83
N GLU A 115 13.21 0.47 -5.66
CA GLU A 115 13.70 1.38 -6.70
C GLU A 115 14.52 2.54 -6.11
N THR A 116 14.01 3.15 -5.04
CA THR A 116 14.64 4.31 -4.40
C THR A 116 15.94 3.93 -3.66
N PHE A 117 15.91 2.83 -2.91
CA PHE A 117 16.95 2.54 -1.92
C PHE A 117 17.87 1.37 -2.27
N VAL A 118 17.50 0.45 -3.17
CA VAL A 118 18.33 -0.73 -3.50
C VAL A 118 18.85 -0.69 -4.92
N SER A 119 17.97 -0.75 -5.92
CA SER A 119 18.37 -0.77 -7.32
C SER A 119 17.26 -0.24 -8.20
N ARG A 120 17.63 0.51 -9.24
CA ARG A 120 16.69 0.85 -10.31
C ARG A 120 16.22 -0.42 -11.01
N LEU A 121 14.92 -0.53 -11.23
CA LEU A 121 14.32 -1.60 -12.00
C LEU A 121 14.40 -1.19 -13.48
N ASN A 122 15.44 -1.61 -14.19
CA ASN A 122 15.64 -1.28 -15.61
C ASN A 122 14.65 -2.06 -16.51
N LEU A 123 13.35 -1.77 -16.38
CA LEU A 123 12.24 -2.45 -17.07
C LEU A 123 11.84 -1.80 -18.40
N GLN A 124 12.71 -0.96 -18.98
CA GLN A 124 12.39 -0.28 -20.24
C GLN A 124 12.05 -1.32 -21.32
N SER A 125 10.86 -1.20 -21.90
CA SER A 125 10.33 -2.02 -23.02
C SER A 125 9.61 -3.34 -22.67
N HIS A 126 9.26 -3.62 -21.41
CA HIS A 126 8.45 -4.81 -21.10
C HIS A 126 6.93 -4.52 -21.23
N PRO A 127 6.14 -5.35 -21.93
CA PRO A 127 4.70 -5.12 -22.11
C PRO A 127 3.92 -5.05 -20.79
N ASP A 128 4.37 -5.76 -19.75
CA ASP A 128 3.76 -5.76 -18.42
C ASP A 128 4.34 -4.69 -17.47
N GLN A 129 5.09 -3.70 -17.97
CA GLN A 129 5.57 -2.61 -17.12
C GLN A 129 4.37 -1.73 -16.72
N PRO A 130 4.09 -1.58 -15.41
CA PRO A 130 3.03 -0.70 -14.97
C PRO A 130 3.35 0.77 -15.34
N GLU A 131 2.38 1.53 -15.82
CA GLU A 131 2.60 2.95 -16.19
C GLU A 131 3.13 3.82 -15.03
N TRP A 132 2.86 3.41 -13.78
CA TRP A 132 3.40 4.07 -12.59
C TRP A 132 4.90 3.85 -12.35
N LEU A 133 5.52 2.84 -12.98
CA LEU A 133 6.97 2.56 -12.94
C LEU A 133 7.74 3.24 -14.10
N GLY A 134 7.09 3.49 -15.23
CA GLY A 134 7.78 4.01 -16.43
C GLY A 134 8.06 5.52 -16.38
N HIS A 135 7.19 6.29 -15.72
CA HIS A 135 7.24 7.76 -15.66
C HIS A 135 7.16 8.24 -14.19
N VAL A 136 8.04 7.74 -13.32
CA VAL A 136 7.90 7.99 -11.88
C VAL A 136 8.25 9.45 -11.51
N ASN A 137 7.31 10.37 -11.70
CA ASN A 137 7.36 11.67 -11.05
C ASN A 137 7.09 11.43 -9.56
N ALA A 138 8.01 11.85 -8.71
CA ALA A 138 7.89 11.70 -7.26
C ALA A 138 6.58 12.27 -6.70
N SER A 139 5.97 13.27 -7.36
CA SER A 139 4.64 13.77 -6.96
C SER A 139 3.52 12.76 -7.21
N VAL A 140 3.54 11.99 -8.31
CA VAL A 140 2.49 11.00 -8.61
C VAL A 140 2.51 9.85 -7.61
N LEU A 141 3.70 9.37 -7.19
CA LEU A 141 3.80 8.36 -6.14
C LEU A 141 3.32 8.87 -4.79
N LYS A 142 3.66 10.11 -4.41
CA LYS A 142 3.20 10.69 -3.14
C LYS A 142 1.68 10.81 -3.08
N VAL A 143 1.07 11.28 -4.17
CA VAL A 143 -0.40 11.43 -4.27
C VAL A 143 -1.09 10.07 -4.20
N LYS A 144 -0.60 9.06 -4.94
CA LYS A 144 -1.17 7.71 -4.93
C LYS A 144 -1.07 7.05 -3.55
N LEU A 145 0.07 7.16 -2.85
CA LEU A 145 0.20 6.67 -1.48
C LEU A 145 -0.78 7.36 -0.53
N GLY A 146 -0.87 8.69 -0.61
CA GLY A 146 -1.80 9.46 0.23
C GLY A 146 -3.26 9.05 0.01
N LEU A 147 -3.69 8.90 -1.25
CA LEU A 147 -5.04 8.46 -1.58
C LEU A 147 -5.31 7.03 -1.08
N SER A 148 -4.36 6.11 -1.20
CA SER A 148 -4.50 4.75 -0.67
C SER A 148 -4.67 4.74 0.85
N ILE A 149 -3.90 5.54 1.59
CA ILE A 149 -4.01 5.62 3.07
C ILE A 149 -5.38 6.18 3.49
N ILE A 150 -5.84 7.25 2.83
CA ILE A 150 -7.17 7.82 3.09
C ILE A 150 -8.26 6.78 2.80
N GLY A 151 -8.17 6.09 1.66
CA GLY A 151 -9.15 5.06 1.26
C GLY A 151 -9.23 3.90 2.25
N ILE A 152 -8.09 3.36 2.69
CA ILE A 152 -8.02 2.31 3.73
C ILE A 152 -8.70 2.79 5.02
N SER A 153 -8.39 4.02 5.44
CA SER A 153 -8.98 4.62 6.64
C SER A 153 -10.50 4.83 6.51
N SER A 154 -11.00 5.23 5.34
CA SER A 154 -12.44 5.38 5.08
C SER A 154 -13.18 4.04 5.15
N ILE A 155 -12.63 2.97 4.57
CA ILE A 155 -13.26 1.64 4.58
C ILE A 155 -13.35 1.10 6.01
N HIS A 156 -12.27 1.27 6.80
CA HIS A 156 -12.27 0.91 8.20
C HIS A 156 -13.34 1.65 9.00
N LEU A 157 -13.48 2.97 8.79
CA LEU A 157 -14.49 3.77 9.46
C LEU A 157 -15.90 3.35 9.04
N LEU A 158 -16.13 3.03 7.77
CA LEU A 158 -17.41 2.53 7.29
C LEU A 158 -17.76 1.17 7.91
N LYS A 159 -16.79 0.25 8.00
CA LYS A 159 -16.96 -1.05 8.66
C LYS A 159 -17.34 -0.89 10.13
N THR A 160 -16.67 -0.01 10.87
CA THR A 160 -16.98 0.21 12.30
C THR A 160 -18.30 0.95 12.48
N PHE A 161 -18.65 1.88 11.59
CA PHE A 161 -19.93 2.58 11.59
C PHE A 161 -21.12 1.62 11.40
N ILE A 162 -21.03 0.71 10.42
CA ILE A 162 -22.07 -0.31 10.17
C ILE A 162 -22.29 -1.21 11.38
N ASN A 163 -21.22 -1.49 12.13
CA ASN A 163 -21.25 -2.36 13.31
C ASN A 163 -21.11 -1.56 14.62
N ALA A 164 -21.57 -0.30 14.66
CA ALA A 164 -21.28 0.62 15.76
C ALA A 164 -21.70 0.10 17.15
N ALA A 165 -22.78 -0.68 17.23
CA ALA A 165 -23.27 -1.27 18.48
C ALA A 165 -22.26 -2.24 19.14
N ASN A 166 -21.30 -2.77 18.38
CA ASN A 166 -20.25 -3.68 18.87
C ASN A 166 -18.90 -2.98 19.11
N TYR A 167 -18.84 -1.65 18.96
CA TYR A 167 -17.65 -0.84 19.22
C TYR A 167 -17.90 0.15 20.35
N ASP A 168 -16.84 0.48 21.08
CA ASP A 168 -16.86 1.55 22.08
C ASP A 168 -16.97 2.91 21.39
N GLU A 169 -17.81 3.81 21.91
CA GLU A 169 -17.98 5.17 21.41
C GLU A 169 -16.64 5.91 21.28
N LYS A 170 -15.72 5.71 22.24
CA LYS A 170 -14.39 6.31 22.22
C LYS A 170 -13.57 5.83 21.03
N VAL A 171 -13.72 4.57 20.63
CA VAL A 171 -13.03 4.02 19.44
C VAL A 171 -13.56 4.68 18.18
N LEU A 172 -14.88 4.78 18.03
CA LEU A 172 -15.52 5.44 16.88
C LEU A 172 -15.12 6.92 16.78
N MET A 173 -15.07 7.62 17.91
CA MET A 173 -14.65 9.01 17.97
C MET A 173 -13.19 9.18 17.52
N TRP A 174 -12.25 8.37 18.05
CA TRP A 174 -10.85 8.46 17.66
C TRP A 174 -10.60 8.06 16.21
N GLN A 175 -11.30 7.03 15.71
CA GLN A 175 -11.23 6.67 14.28
C GLN A 175 -11.68 7.83 13.39
N THR A 176 -12.77 8.50 13.76
CA THR A 176 -13.28 9.67 13.02
C THR A 176 -12.28 10.83 13.05
N ILE A 177 -11.71 11.13 14.22
CA ILE A 177 -10.71 12.19 14.37
C ILE A 177 -9.46 11.89 13.53
N ILE A 178 -8.93 10.67 13.60
CA ILE A 178 -7.76 10.26 12.81
C ILE A 178 -8.04 10.37 11.32
N HIS A 179 -9.24 9.96 10.87
CA HIS A 179 -9.62 10.07 9.47
C HIS A 179 -9.66 11.53 8.99
N VAL A 180 -10.23 12.43 9.80
CA VAL A 180 -10.22 13.87 9.50
C VAL A 180 -8.79 14.41 9.43
N VAL A 181 -7.89 13.98 10.32
CA VAL A 181 -6.46 14.36 10.26
C VAL A 181 -5.81 13.87 8.96
N PHE A 182 -6.12 12.67 8.47
CA PHE A 182 -5.62 12.19 7.17
C PHE A 182 -6.15 13.02 6.00
N LEU A 183 -7.43 13.37 6.00
CA LEU A 183 -8.02 14.24 4.97
C LEU A 183 -7.34 15.61 4.95
N LEU A 184 -7.18 16.24 6.11
CA LEU A 184 -6.47 17.52 6.25
C LEU A 184 -5.02 17.42 5.78
N SER A 185 -4.33 16.33 6.11
CA SER A 185 -2.94 16.08 5.69
C SER A 185 -2.84 15.97 4.16
N ALA A 186 -3.81 15.31 3.52
CA ALA A 186 -3.83 15.18 2.06
C ALA A 186 -4.09 16.52 1.36
N ILE A 187 -5.00 17.33 1.90
CA ILE A 187 -5.24 18.69 1.41
C ILE A 187 -3.97 19.54 1.53
N ALA A 188 -3.26 19.44 2.66
CA ALA A 188 -2.00 20.15 2.86
C ALA A 188 -0.93 19.73 1.83
N ILE A 189 -0.78 18.43 1.57
CA ILE A 189 0.15 17.91 0.56
C ILE A 189 -0.20 18.43 -0.84
N ALA A 190 -1.48 18.37 -1.23
CA ALA A 190 -1.93 18.87 -2.54
C ALA A 190 -1.71 20.38 -2.68
N TYR A 191 -1.91 21.14 -1.59
CA TYR A 191 -1.66 22.57 -1.57
C TYR A 191 -0.17 22.91 -1.71
N THR A 192 0.72 22.19 -1.01
CA THR A 192 2.17 22.35 -1.16
C THR A 192 2.65 22.01 -2.57
N ASP A 193 2.15 20.93 -3.16
CA ASP A 193 2.51 20.53 -4.53
C ASP A 193 2.09 21.60 -5.56
N LYS A 194 0.89 22.18 -5.40
CA LYS A 194 0.44 23.30 -6.23
C LYS A 194 1.35 24.52 -6.11
N LEU A 195 1.77 24.91 -4.91
CA LEU A 195 2.66 26.06 -4.70
C LEU A 195 4.02 25.86 -5.37
N LEU A 196 4.61 24.67 -5.23
CA LEU A 196 5.90 24.34 -5.84
C LEU A 196 5.85 24.38 -7.37
N ASN A 197 4.75 23.91 -7.97
CA ASN A 197 4.59 23.91 -9.43
C ASN A 197 4.31 25.32 -9.99
N VAL A 198 3.58 26.18 -9.27
CA VAL A 198 3.34 27.58 -9.69
C VAL A 198 4.63 28.43 -9.67
N SER A 199 5.59 28.12 -8.78
CA SER A 199 6.89 28.80 -8.75
C SER A 199 7.79 28.45 -9.94
N HIS A 200 7.60 27.28 -10.56
CA HIS A 200 8.35 26.87 -11.77
C HIS A 200 7.83 27.52 -13.07
N GLU A 201 6.59 28.03 -13.10
CA GLU A 201 6.00 28.69 -14.28
C GLU A 201 6.40 30.18 -14.39
N LYS A 202 6.95 30.77 -13.32
CA LYS A 202 7.34 32.20 -13.26
C LYS A 202 8.81 32.47 -13.56
N HIS A 203 9.59 31.45 -13.89
CA HIS A 203 11.01 31.54 -14.28
C HIS A 203 11.23 30.82 -15.61
#